data_AF-A0A9P9WKK8-F1
#
_entry.id   AF-A0A9P9WKK8-F1
#
_cell.length_a   1.000
_cell.length_b   1.000
_cell.length_c   1.000
_cell.angle_alpha   90.00
_cell.angle_beta   90.00
_cell.angle_gamma   90.00
#
_symmetry.space_group_name_H-M   'P 1'
#
loop_
_entity.id
_entity.type
_entity.pdbx_description
1 polymer ?
#
loop_
_entity_poly.entity_id
_entity_poly.type
_entity_poly.pdbx_seq_one_letter_code
_entity_poly.pdbx_strand_id
1 'polypeptide(L)'
;MDTRMTGHAYHFLQQAAAFAKRQPRKYLWERNSYFYAPAAHGSWQDFMNMVGSSLKGKYTIWGPVAATDGLEIDPLGPKPPVADPSQDSYQWGVGEEADLITFLPIFDVRKTKWVYPDKLWGVSRDLPRRTSPIAQWRLSRKLLNVMHRHTTDGAAVVSEMSGPTWAMLHGLKAVHVPQPIWIDGQWSAKELMSVVNPGEPEAVNGGADSFFNWDHKLDHIMYRLSYMFITQAAEDLYRRWLGYPPDMSQRTDEKIEKFKDPKGRYFYDEGVLNEERYGHLCFPPMWIHTIKNTAREKGPDRPVPVDDWFDETPAEVKNFED
;
A
#
# COMPACT_ATOMS: atom_id res chain seq x y z
N MET A 1 -12.96 9.54 9.44
CA MET A 1 -11.78 8.74 9.07
C MET A 1 -12.12 7.31 9.39
N ASP A 2 -12.02 6.45 8.38
CA ASP A 2 -12.55 5.08 8.45
C ASP A 2 -11.47 4.07 8.82
N THR A 3 -10.38 4.59 9.40
CA THR A 3 -9.24 3.82 9.85
C THR A 3 -9.34 3.61 11.36
N ARG A 4 -9.07 2.40 11.80
CA ARG A 4 -8.85 2.08 13.21
C ARG A 4 -7.52 1.40 13.37
N MET A 5 -7.13 1.21 14.62
CA MET A 5 -5.88 0.57 14.95
C MET A 5 -6.11 -0.37 16.12
N THR A 6 -5.50 -1.55 16.08
CA THR A 6 -5.37 -2.40 17.25
C THR A 6 -4.15 -1.93 18.06
N GLY A 7 -4.26 -1.90 19.38
CA GLY A 7 -3.16 -1.46 20.26
C GLY A 7 -2.99 0.07 20.36
N HIS A 8 -1.76 0.54 20.64
CA HIS A 8 -1.47 1.94 20.99
C HIS A 8 -0.72 2.71 19.89
N ALA A 9 -1.28 3.83 19.43
CA ALA A 9 -0.82 4.53 18.22
C ALA A 9 0.60 5.07 18.35
N TYR A 10 0.96 5.59 19.53
CA TYR A 10 2.32 6.02 19.83
C TYR A 10 3.36 4.92 19.57
N HIS A 11 3.17 3.71 20.11
CA HIS A 11 4.14 2.62 19.95
C HIS A 11 4.23 2.15 18.49
N PHE A 12 3.10 2.08 17.79
CA PHE A 12 3.10 1.75 16.37
C PHE A 12 3.91 2.77 15.56
N LEU A 13 3.59 4.06 15.69
CA LEU A 13 4.25 5.14 14.94
C LEU A 13 5.74 5.27 15.31
N GLN A 14 6.09 5.06 16.58
CA GLN A 14 7.47 5.04 17.04
C GLN A 14 8.26 3.89 16.40
N GLN A 15 7.67 2.69 16.30
CA GLN A 15 8.29 1.54 15.64
C GLN A 15 8.41 1.75 14.13
N ALA A 16 7.38 2.32 13.48
CA ALA A 16 7.41 2.66 12.07
C ALA A 16 8.54 3.67 11.76
N ALA A 17 8.69 4.70 12.58
CA ALA A 17 9.79 5.66 12.46
C ALA A 17 11.16 5.00 12.68
N ALA A 18 11.30 4.18 13.73
CA ALA A 18 12.54 3.45 14.00
C ALA A 18 12.92 2.48 12.87
N PHE A 19 11.94 1.78 12.28
CA PHE A 19 12.15 0.95 11.11
C PHE A 19 12.60 1.77 9.91
N ALA A 20 11.92 2.87 9.61
CA ALA A 20 12.24 3.74 8.49
C ALA A 20 13.64 4.35 8.61
N LYS A 21 14.04 4.71 9.83
CA LYS A 21 15.38 5.22 10.15
C LYS A 21 16.49 4.22 9.84
N ARG A 22 16.25 2.92 10.06
CA ARG A 22 17.21 1.85 9.75
C ARG A 22 17.35 1.54 8.26
N GLN A 23 16.42 2.00 7.42
CA GLN A 23 16.47 1.66 5.99
C GLN A 23 17.58 2.44 5.27
N PRO A 24 18.46 1.76 4.52
CA PRO A 24 19.41 2.42 3.61
C PRO A 24 18.70 2.92 2.36
N ARG A 25 19.22 4.00 1.75
CA ARG A 25 18.69 4.57 0.50
C ARG A 25 18.96 3.71 -0.72
N LYS A 26 20.04 2.90 -0.70
CA LYS A 26 20.35 1.94 -1.78
C LYS A 26 19.17 1.02 -2.00
N TYR A 27 18.65 0.99 -3.22
CA TYR A 27 17.48 0.20 -3.66
C TYR A 27 16.20 0.42 -2.84
N LEU A 28 16.06 1.59 -2.18
CA LEU A 28 14.93 1.85 -1.30
C LEU A 28 13.62 1.98 -2.07
N TRP A 29 13.63 2.68 -3.21
CA TRP A 29 12.44 2.85 -4.04
C TRP A 29 11.95 1.54 -4.63
N GLU A 30 12.88 0.66 -5.01
CA GLU A 30 12.57 -0.66 -5.53
C GLU A 30 12.07 -1.58 -4.41
N ARG A 31 12.63 -1.53 -3.19
CA ARG A 31 12.06 -2.26 -2.05
C ARG A 31 10.67 -1.77 -1.65
N ASN A 32 10.43 -0.46 -1.75
CA ASN A 32 9.16 0.13 -1.35
C ASN A 32 7.97 -0.34 -2.20
N SER A 33 8.19 -0.88 -3.40
CA SER A 33 7.10 -1.31 -4.29
C SER A 33 6.57 -2.72 -4.03
N TYR A 34 7.19 -3.45 -3.10
CA TYR A 34 6.78 -4.79 -2.70
C TYR A 34 5.87 -4.76 -1.47
N PHE A 35 4.85 -5.62 -1.46
CA PHE A 35 4.35 -6.21 -0.23
C PHE A 35 5.37 -7.20 0.32
N TYR A 36 5.58 -7.20 1.64
CA TYR A 36 6.50 -8.12 2.31
C TYR A 36 5.73 -9.14 3.17
N ALA A 37 5.98 -10.43 2.95
CA ALA A 37 5.51 -11.51 3.80
C ALA A 37 6.69 -12.38 4.27
N PRO A 38 6.97 -12.51 5.58
CA PRO A 38 8.07 -13.32 6.09
C PRO A 38 8.05 -14.77 5.60
N ALA A 39 6.86 -15.37 5.48
CA ALA A 39 6.70 -16.75 5.03
C ALA A 39 7.05 -16.96 3.54
N ALA A 40 7.15 -15.90 2.73
CA ALA A 40 7.57 -15.96 1.33
C ALA A 40 8.99 -15.42 1.11
N HIS A 41 9.38 -14.38 1.87
CA HIS A 41 10.62 -13.64 1.65
C HIS A 41 11.73 -13.94 2.67
N GLY A 42 11.43 -14.67 3.74
CA GLY A 42 12.36 -14.91 4.84
C GLY A 42 12.43 -13.71 5.80
N SER A 43 13.60 -13.48 6.39
CA SER A 43 13.84 -12.30 7.21
C SER A 43 13.87 -11.01 6.37
N TRP A 44 13.83 -9.84 7.03
CA TRP A 44 14.00 -8.56 6.33
C TRP A 44 15.36 -8.47 5.61
N GLN A 45 16.41 -9.09 6.17
CA GLN A 45 17.73 -9.14 5.54
C GLN A 45 17.72 -10.03 4.30
N ASP A 46 17.02 -11.16 4.34
CA ASP A 46 16.87 -12.04 3.17
C ASP A 46 16.12 -11.32 2.04
N PHE A 47 15.05 -10.60 2.39
CA PHE A 47 14.32 -9.75 1.43
C PHE A 47 15.22 -8.65 0.83
N MET A 48 15.99 -7.94 1.65
CA MET A 48 16.95 -6.94 1.15
C MET A 48 17.99 -7.55 0.21
N ASN A 49 18.51 -8.74 0.54
CA ASN A 49 19.49 -9.45 -0.29
C ASN A 49 18.89 -9.93 -1.61
N MET A 50 17.64 -10.41 -1.58
CA MET A 50 16.88 -10.82 -2.76
C MET A 50 16.71 -9.64 -3.72
N VAL A 51 16.19 -8.51 -3.24
CA VAL A 51 16.02 -7.29 -4.06
C VAL A 51 17.35 -6.76 -4.56
N GLY A 52 18.38 -6.71 -3.69
CA GLY A 52 19.71 -6.25 -4.10
C GLY A 52 20.36 -7.15 -5.16
N SER A 53 20.08 -8.45 -5.14
CA SER A 53 20.60 -9.39 -6.14
C SER A 53 19.86 -9.28 -7.48
N SER A 54 18.54 -9.06 -7.45
CA SER A 54 17.70 -8.93 -8.65
C SER A 54 17.89 -7.61 -9.41
N LEU A 55 18.50 -6.60 -8.76
CA LEU A 55 18.77 -5.27 -9.34
C LEU A 55 20.20 -5.11 -9.89
N LYS A 56 21.04 -6.15 -9.85
CA LYS A 56 22.40 -6.07 -10.41
C LYS A 56 22.34 -5.77 -11.91
N GLY A 57 23.00 -4.68 -12.32
CA GLY A 57 23.03 -4.24 -13.72
C GLY A 57 21.74 -3.57 -14.21
N LYS A 58 20.77 -3.34 -13.33
CA LYS A 58 19.52 -2.64 -13.65
C LYS A 58 19.57 -1.17 -13.22
N TYR A 59 18.83 -0.32 -13.93
CA TYR A 59 18.62 1.06 -13.52
C TYR A 59 17.79 1.11 -12.24
N THR A 60 18.20 1.96 -11.29
CA THR A 60 17.52 2.14 -10.00
C THR A 60 17.52 3.60 -9.59
N ILE A 61 16.60 4.00 -8.71
CA ILE A 61 16.58 5.37 -8.20
C ILE A 61 17.70 5.55 -7.17
N TRP A 62 18.65 6.43 -7.52
CA TRP A 62 19.80 6.77 -6.70
C TRP A 62 19.93 8.29 -6.54
N GLY A 63 19.17 8.84 -5.58
CA GLY A 63 19.07 10.28 -5.36
C GLY A 63 17.82 10.91 -5.99
N PRO A 64 17.81 12.25 -6.15
CA PRO A 64 16.71 12.96 -6.80
C PRO A 64 16.47 12.48 -8.23
N VAL A 65 15.21 12.36 -8.62
CA VAL A 65 14.83 12.08 -10.01
C VAL A 65 14.50 13.40 -10.71
N ALA A 66 15.13 13.63 -11.87
CA ALA A 66 14.86 14.82 -12.65
C ALA A 66 13.38 14.89 -13.06
N ALA A 67 12.78 16.07 -12.90
CA ALA A 67 11.50 16.36 -13.51
C ALA A 67 11.65 16.48 -15.05
N THR A 68 10.52 16.45 -15.74
CA THR A 68 10.47 16.67 -17.18
C THR A 68 10.45 18.15 -17.53
N ASP A 69 10.67 18.45 -18.81
CA ASP A 69 10.75 19.80 -19.34
C ASP A 69 9.60 20.70 -18.84
N GLY A 70 9.96 21.84 -18.24
CA GLY A 70 9.02 22.86 -17.77
C GLY A 70 8.78 22.91 -16.26
N LEU A 71 9.23 21.92 -15.48
CA LEU A 71 9.16 21.96 -14.01
C LEU A 71 10.56 22.03 -13.40
N GLU A 72 10.92 23.21 -12.89
CA GLU A 72 12.19 23.40 -12.19
C GLU A 72 12.11 22.79 -10.78
N ILE A 73 12.98 21.82 -10.51
CA ILE A 73 13.12 21.19 -9.19
C ILE A 73 14.51 21.48 -8.66
N ASP A 74 14.59 22.19 -7.54
CA ASP A 74 15.79 22.29 -6.71
C ASP A 74 15.73 21.19 -5.61
N PRO A 75 16.47 20.07 -5.75
CA PRO A 75 16.32 18.94 -4.83
C PRO A 75 16.81 19.26 -3.42
N LEU A 76 15.94 19.05 -2.43
CA LEU A 76 16.25 19.29 -1.02
C LEU A 76 16.90 18.09 -0.29
N GLY A 77 16.94 16.92 -0.94
CA GLY A 77 17.54 15.70 -0.42
C GLY A 77 19.07 15.71 -0.48
N PRO A 78 19.74 14.87 0.32
CA PRO A 78 21.19 14.74 0.24
C PRO A 78 21.61 14.21 -1.14
N LYS A 79 22.78 14.66 -1.61
CA LYS A 79 23.42 14.08 -2.80
C LYS A 79 23.95 12.68 -2.48
N PRO A 80 23.86 11.71 -3.41
CA PRO A 80 24.46 10.41 -3.19
C PRO A 80 25.98 10.51 -2.94
N PRO A 81 26.54 9.72 -2.01
CA PRO A 81 27.96 9.79 -1.65
C PRO A 81 28.89 9.15 -2.69
N VAL A 82 28.33 8.34 -3.59
CA VAL A 82 29.01 7.64 -4.68
C VAL A 82 28.16 7.73 -5.94
N ALA A 83 28.80 7.60 -7.11
CA ALA A 83 28.12 7.76 -8.40
C ALA A 83 27.12 6.63 -8.69
N ASP A 84 27.42 5.41 -8.26
CA ASP A 84 26.62 4.21 -8.52
C ASP A 84 26.23 3.48 -7.22
N PRO A 85 24.96 3.04 -7.06
CA PRO A 85 24.52 2.33 -5.85
C PRO A 85 25.30 1.05 -5.57
N SER A 86 25.89 0.38 -6.57
CA SER A 86 26.72 -0.81 -6.37
C SER A 86 27.96 -0.53 -5.51
N GLN A 87 28.44 0.71 -5.46
CA GLN A 87 29.58 1.15 -4.67
C GLN A 87 29.23 1.45 -3.20
N ASP A 88 27.95 1.60 -2.87
CA ASP A 88 27.49 1.78 -1.48
C ASP A 88 27.24 0.43 -0.79
N SER A 89 27.79 0.26 0.41
CA SER A 89 27.61 -0.95 1.22
C SER A 89 26.39 -0.86 2.14
N TYR A 90 25.27 -0.34 1.61
CA TYR A 90 24.03 -0.07 2.33
C TYR A 90 24.21 0.86 3.54
N GLN A 91 25.06 1.87 3.42
CA GLN A 91 25.35 2.81 4.51
C GLN A 91 24.59 4.13 4.34
N TRP A 92 24.45 4.60 3.10
CA TRP A 92 23.81 5.90 2.85
C TRP A 92 22.35 5.92 3.34
N GLY A 93 22.03 6.90 4.18
CA GLY A 93 20.70 7.14 4.74
C GLY A 93 20.34 6.28 5.96
N VAL A 94 21.18 5.34 6.40
CA VAL A 94 20.96 4.66 7.69
C VAL A 94 21.11 5.67 8.83
N GLY A 95 20.14 5.70 9.76
CA GLY A 95 20.10 6.71 10.82
C GLY A 95 19.38 8.01 10.42
N GLU A 96 19.04 8.19 9.14
CA GLU A 96 18.27 9.34 8.65
C GLU A 96 16.76 9.12 8.85
N GLU A 97 16.07 10.11 9.42
CA GLU A 97 14.60 10.11 9.49
C GLU A 97 13.99 10.12 8.10
N ALA A 98 12.92 9.34 7.88
CA ALA A 98 12.19 9.40 6.62
C ALA A 98 11.35 10.69 6.54
N ASP A 99 11.26 11.28 5.35
CA ASP A 99 10.35 12.38 5.04
C ASP A 99 8.93 11.88 4.78
N LEU A 100 8.81 10.68 4.20
CA LEU A 100 7.54 10.00 3.96
C LEU A 100 7.58 8.59 4.56
N ILE A 101 6.55 8.23 5.32
CA ILE A 101 6.27 6.85 5.71
C ILE A 101 4.89 6.47 5.19
N THR A 102 4.82 5.43 4.37
CA THR A 102 3.57 4.83 3.87
C THR A 102 3.34 3.46 4.49
N PHE A 103 2.09 3.02 4.55
CA PHE A 103 1.71 1.71 5.08
C PHE A 103 1.22 0.72 4.01
N LEU A 104 1.28 1.15 2.75
CA LEU A 104 1.13 0.33 1.56
C LEU A 104 2.31 0.62 0.61
N PRO A 105 2.59 -0.27 -0.35
CA PRO A 105 3.69 -0.10 -1.29
C PRO A 105 3.68 1.24 -2.03
N ILE A 106 4.87 1.67 -2.45
CA ILE A 106 5.08 2.84 -3.30
C ILE A 106 5.53 2.36 -4.69
N PHE A 107 4.72 2.58 -5.72
CA PHE A 107 4.97 2.05 -7.08
C PHE A 107 4.96 3.12 -8.17
N ASP A 108 5.53 2.81 -9.35
CA ASP A 108 5.46 3.68 -10.54
C ASP A 108 4.08 3.55 -11.17
N VAL A 109 3.34 4.65 -11.28
CA VAL A 109 1.96 4.57 -11.75
C VAL A 109 1.83 4.70 -13.28
N ARG A 110 2.89 5.15 -13.97
CA ARG A 110 2.83 5.65 -15.36
C ARG A 110 2.38 4.63 -16.39
N LYS A 111 2.69 3.34 -16.17
CA LYS A 111 2.33 2.25 -17.09
C LYS A 111 1.27 1.32 -16.52
N THR A 112 0.56 1.76 -15.48
CA THR A 112 -0.51 1.00 -14.82
C THR A 112 -1.87 1.39 -15.37
N LYS A 113 -2.90 0.61 -15.01
CA LYS A 113 -4.32 0.93 -15.18
C LYS A 113 -4.96 1.33 -13.85
N TRP A 114 -4.18 1.90 -12.94
CA TRP A 114 -4.74 2.51 -11.73
C TRP A 114 -5.71 3.65 -12.13
N VAL A 115 -6.54 4.11 -11.20
CA VAL A 115 -7.67 5.01 -11.51
C VAL A 115 -7.24 6.47 -11.77
N TYR A 116 -6.11 6.93 -11.20
CA TYR A 116 -5.66 8.34 -11.32
C TYR A 116 -4.26 8.57 -11.91
N PRO A 117 -3.70 7.73 -12.81
CA PRO A 117 -2.31 7.84 -13.28
C PRO A 117 -2.00 9.18 -13.95
N ASP A 118 -3.01 9.82 -14.54
CA ASP A 118 -2.90 11.07 -15.30
C ASP A 118 -3.71 12.23 -14.69
N LYS A 119 -4.18 12.12 -13.45
CA LYS A 119 -4.80 13.25 -12.73
C LYS A 119 -3.68 14.20 -12.25
N LEU A 120 -3.27 15.06 -13.17
CA LEU A 120 -2.14 15.99 -13.07
C LEU A 120 -2.61 17.42 -13.37
N TRP A 121 -2.02 18.41 -12.71
CA TRP A 121 -2.28 19.83 -12.92
C TRP A 121 -0.95 20.58 -13.03
N GLY A 122 -0.79 21.42 -14.05
CA GLY A 122 0.40 22.25 -14.25
C GLY A 122 1.73 21.49 -14.42
N VAL A 123 1.69 20.19 -14.70
CA VAL A 123 2.87 19.34 -14.94
C VAL A 123 2.68 18.46 -16.17
N SER A 124 3.78 18.07 -16.81
CA SER A 124 3.76 17.19 -17.98
C SER A 124 3.32 15.76 -17.62
N ARG A 125 2.66 15.08 -18.57
CA ARG A 125 2.34 13.64 -18.46
C ARG A 125 3.58 12.74 -18.45
N ASP A 126 4.74 13.25 -18.82
CA ASP A 126 5.99 12.50 -18.75
C ASP A 126 6.64 12.56 -17.36
N LEU A 127 6.14 13.40 -16.45
CA LEU A 127 6.69 13.58 -15.11
C LEU A 127 6.83 12.21 -14.41
N PRO A 128 8.06 11.83 -13.96
CA PRO A 128 8.26 10.67 -13.11
C PRO A 128 7.45 10.81 -11.84
N ARG A 129 6.59 9.83 -11.54
CA ARG A 129 5.65 9.93 -10.43
C ARG A 129 5.39 8.58 -9.80
N ARG A 130 5.19 8.62 -8.49
CA ARG A 130 4.98 7.46 -7.62
C ARG A 130 3.65 7.62 -6.90
N THR A 131 3.03 6.51 -6.54
CA THR A 131 1.78 6.51 -5.80
C THR A 131 1.83 5.48 -4.67
N SER A 132 1.03 5.71 -3.63
CA SER A 132 0.84 4.77 -2.52
C SER A 132 -0.57 4.90 -1.93
N PRO A 133 -1.57 4.27 -2.55
CA PRO A 133 -2.91 4.17 -1.98
C PRO A 133 -2.83 3.43 -0.65
N ILE A 134 -3.57 3.78 0.40
CA ILE A 134 -4.36 5.00 0.58
C ILE A 134 -3.51 6.14 1.12
N ALA A 135 -3.95 7.39 0.95
CA ALA A 135 -3.31 8.61 1.45
C ALA A 135 -3.31 8.75 3.00
N GLN A 136 -2.89 7.71 3.71
CA GLN A 136 -2.75 7.64 5.15
C GLN A 136 -1.28 7.40 5.48
N TRP A 137 -0.55 8.49 5.63
CA TRP A 137 0.90 8.50 5.72
C TRP A 137 1.37 9.38 6.88
N ARG A 138 2.63 9.21 7.26
CA ARG A 138 3.35 10.21 8.06
C ARG A 138 4.25 11.02 7.14
N LEU A 139 4.08 12.34 7.16
CA LEU A 139 4.81 13.31 6.32
C LEU A 139 5.68 14.20 7.21
N SER A 140 6.90 14.53 6.77
CA SER A 140 7.73 15.52 7.44
C SER A 140 7.24 16.93 7.10
N ARG A 141 7.53 17.89 7.99
CA ARG A 141 7.31 19.32 7.70
C ARG A 141 8.01 19.75 6.40
N LYS A 142 9.18 19.19 6.10
CA LYS A 142 9.92 19.49 4.88
C LYS A 142 9.12 19.08 3.64
N LEU A 143 8.63 17.84 3.61
CA LEU A 143 7.83 17.33 2.49
C LEU A 143 6.49 18.08 2.35
N LEU A 144 5.82 18.39 3.46
CA LEU A 144 4.60 19.20 3.43
C LEU A 144 4.83 20.59 2.81
N ASN A 145 5.95 21.24 3.14
CA ASN A 145 6.31 22.52 2.53
C ASN A 145 6.62 22.40 1.03
N VAL A 146 7.27 21.31 0.60
CA VAL A 146 7.51 21.03 -0.83
C VAL A 146 6.18 20.88 -1.55
N MET A 147 5.28 20.04 -1.04
CA MET A 147 3.95 19.82 -1.60
C MET A 147 3.15 21.13 -1.71
N HIS A 148 3.17 21.95 -0.65
CA HIS A 148 2.50 23.24 -0.59
C HIS A 148 3.03 24.22 -1.64
N ARG A 149 4.35 24.35 -1.78
CA ARG A 149 4.97 25.25 -2.77
C ARG A 149 4.57 24.88 -4.19
N HIS A 150 4.79 23.62 -4.59
CA HIS A 150 4.44 23.16 -5.94
C HIS A 150 2.96 23.37 -6.24
N THR A 151 2.08 23.05 -5.29
CA THR A 151 0.63 23.27 -5.48
C THR A 151 0.28 24.75 -5.62
N THR A 152 0.95 25.64 -4.87
CA THR A 152 0.75 27.10 -4.96
C THR A 152 1.26 27.66 -6.29
N ASP A 153 2.32 27.07 -6.83
CA ASP A 153 2.90 27.41 -8.13
C ASP A 153 2.14 26.76 -9.31
N GLY A 154 1.02 26.08 -9.03
CA GLY A 154 0.14 25.48 -10.03
C GLY A 154 0.48 24.04 -10.44
N ALA A 155 1.52 23.45 -9.85
CA ALA A 155 1.95 22.07 -10.10
C ALA A 155 1.39 21.11 -9.04
N ALA A 156 0.47 20.22 -9.43
CA ALA A 156 -0.12 19.23 -8.54
C ALA A 156 -0.32 17.87 -9.20
N VAL A 157 -0.40 16.85 -8.34
CA VAL A 157 -0.80 15.48 -8.66
C VAL A 157 -1.85 15.04 -7.65
N VAL A 158 -2.63 14.00 -7.97
CA VAL A 158 -3.66 13.48 -7.04
C VAL A 158 -3.08 13.17 -5.65
N SER A 159 -3.92 13.24 -4.62
CA SER A 159 -3.54 13.10 -3.22
C SER A 159 -2.64 11.88 -2.95
N GLU A 160 -2.99 10.70 -3.47
CA GLU A 160 -2.26 9.43 -3.29
C GLU A 160 -0.91 9.37 -4.03
N MET A 161 -0.66 10.29 -4.96
CA MET A 161 0.63 10.46 -5.63
C MET A 161 1.51 11.54 -5.00
N SER A 162 0.90 12.50 -4.30
CA SER A 162 1.56 13.74 -3.88
C SER A 162 2.81 13.51 -3.03
N GLY A 163 2.68 12.87 -1.87
CA GLY A 163 3.80 12.55 -0.98
C GLY A 163 4.90 11.76 -1.68
N PRO A 164 4.61 10.59 -2.27
CA PRO A 164 5.61 9.78 -2.95
C PRO A 164 6.31 10.48 -4.11
N THR A 165 5.58 11.19 -4.97
CA THR A 165 6.12 11.87 -6.15
C THR A 165 7.05 13.00 -5.75
N TRP A 166 6.60 13.90 -4.86
CA TRP A 166 7.41 15.03 -4.43
C TRP A 166 8.62 14.60 -3.60
N ALA A 167 8.50 13.54 -2.81
CA ALA A 167 9.65 12.96 -2.11
C ALA A 167 10.70 12.43 -3.10
N MET A 168 10.28 11.73 -4.16
CA MET A 168 11.17 11.19 -5.19
C MET A 168 11.90 12.29 -5.96
N LEU A 169 11.17 13.28 -6.48
CA LEU A 169 11.73 14.37 -7.27
C LEU A 169 12.75 15.20 -6.47
N HIS A 170 12.51 15.38 -5.16
CA HIS A 170 13.42 16.10 -4.28
C HIS A 170 14.52 15.23 -3.65
N GLY A 171 14.57 13.92 -3.94
CA GLY A 171 15.53 13.00 -3.31
C GLY A 171 15.35 12.83 -1.80
N LEU A 172 14.16 13.12 -1.29
CA LEU A 172 13.80 12.93 0.11
C LEU A 172 13.62 11.44 0.44
N LYS A 173 13.79 11.06 1.71
CA LYS A 173 13.72 9.65 2.09
C LYS A 173 12.27 9.23 2.25
N ALA A 174 11.79 8.35 1.36
CA ALA A 174 10.47 7.74 1.46
C ALA A 174 10.60 6.25 1.81
N VAL A 175 9.82 5.78 2.78
CA VAL A 175 9.85 4.38 3.23
C VAL A 175 8.44 3.82 3.29
N HIS A 176 8.21 2.70 2.60
CA HIS A 176 7.09 1.83 2.91
C HIS A 176 7.43 0.99 4.15
N VAL A 177 6.63 1.15 5.20
CA VAL A 177 6.70 0.29 6.39
C VAL A 177 5.77 -0.90 6.18
N PRO A 178 6.29 -2.15 6.17
CA PRO A 178 5.48 -3.35 5.97
C PRO A 178 4.73 -3.67 7.26
N GLN A 179 3.68 -2.91 7.56
CA GLN A 179 2.82 -3.22 8.69
C GLN A 179 2.10 -4.56 8.47
N PRO A 180 1.65 -5.21 9.54
CA PRO A 180 0.84 -6.40 9.39
C PRO A 180 -0.48 -6.10 8.63
N ILE A 181 -0.74 -6.86 7.55
CA ILE A 181 -1.97 -6.82 6.75
C ILE A 181 -2.48 -8.25 6.63
N TRP A 182 -3.71 -8.51 7.06
CA TRP A 182 -4.36 -9.80 6.93
C TRP A 182 -5.15 -9.85 5.64
N ILE A 183 -5.30 -11.06 5.13
CA ILE A 183 -6.17 -11.36 4.01
C ILE A 183 -7.15 -12.44 4.43
N ASP A 184 -8.40 -12.27 4.06
CA ASP A 184 -9.42 -13.29 4.19
C ASP A 184 -9.27 -14.35 3.08
N GLY A 185 -9.23 -15.62 3.49
CA GLY A 185 -9.10 -16.80 2.62
C GLY A 185 -7.84 -17.64 2.79
N GLN A 186 -7.85 -18.83 2.18
CA GLN A 186 -6.77 -19.81 2.31
C GLN A 186 -5.69 -19.63 1.23
N TRP A 187 -4.68 -18.83 1.54
CA TRP A 187 -3.57 -18.51 0.63
C TRP A 187 -2.24 -19.05 1.16
N SER A 188 -1.45 -19.68 0.28
CA SER A 188 -0.02 -19.85 0.60
C SER A 188 0.68 -18.49 0.43
N ALA A 189 1.62 -18.18 1.32
CA ALA A 189 2.35 -16.91 1.26
C ALA A 189 3.08 -16.72 -0.08
N LYS A 190 3.68 -17.79 -0.61
CA LYS A 190 4.41 -17.75 -1.90
C LYS A 190 3.48 -17.45 -3.08
N GLU A 191 2.31 -18.07 -3.11
CA GLU A 191 1.30 -17.80 -4.14
C GLU A 191 0.79 -16.36 -4.05
N LEU A 192 0.39 -15.91 -2.86
CA LEU A 192 -0.11 -14.55 -2.67
C LEU A 192 0.93 -13.51 -3.07
N MET A 193 2.19 -13.65 -2.62
CA MET A 193 3.25 -12.72 -2.98
C MET A 193 3.55 -12.70 -4.48
N SER A 194 3.37 -13.82 -5.20
CA SER A 194 3.51 -13.84 -6.66
C SER A 194 2.41 -13.06 -7.39
N VAL A 195 1.24 -12.89 -6.75
CA VAL A 195 0.10 -12.15 -7.31
C VAL A 195 0.18 -10.66 -6.96
N VAL A 196 0.56 -10.32 -5.72
CA VAL A 196 0.56 -8.92 -5.25
C VAL A 196 1.87 -8.16 -5.55
N ASN A 197 2.92 -8.86 -5.96
CA ASN A 197 4.20 -8.26 -6.38
C ASN A 197 4.56 -8.59 -7.86
N PRO A 198 3.69 -8.28 -8.83
CA PRO A 198 3.96 -8.52 -10.25
C PRO A 198 4.98 -7.51 -10.81
N GLY A 199 5.53 -7.82 -11.99
CA GLY A 199 6.46 -6.97 -12.71
C GLY A 199 7.95 -7.23 -12.43
N GLU A 200 8.79 -6.49 -13.14
CA GLU A 200 10.25 -6.58 -13.04
C GLU A 200 10.79 -5.95 -11.75
N PRO A 201 11.94 -6.41 -11.21
CA PRO A 201 12.49 -5.94 -9.94
C PRO A 201 12.64 -4.42 -9.76
N GLU A 202 12.97 -3.69 -10.82
CA GLU A 202 13.12 -2.23 -10.84
C GLU A 202 11.79 -1.47 -10.84
N ALA A 203 10.68 -2.17 -11.11
CA ALA A 203 9.37 -1.59 -11.34
C ALA A 203 8.23 -2.53 -10.91
N VAL A 204 8.37 -3.24 -9.78
CA VAL A 204 7.28 -4.04 -9.21
C VAL A 204 6.04 -3.18 -9.02
N ASN A 205 4.88 -3.73 -9.37
CA ASN A 205 3.59 -3.01 -9.47
C ASN A 205 3.58 -1.80 -10.42
N GLY A 206 4.61 -1.63 -11.25
CA GLY A 206 4.78 -0.47 -12.13
C GLY A 206 4.29 -0.66 -13.56
N GLY A 207 3.68 -1.81 -13.86
CA GLY A 207 3.27 -2.23 -15.21
C GLY A 207 1.76 -2.43 -15.37
N ALA A 208 1.37 -2.89 -16.56
CA ALA A 208 -0.02 -3.14 -16.92
C ALA A 208 -0.66 -4.32 -16.16
N ASP A 209 0.13 -5.07 -15.41
CA ASP A 209 -0.23 -6.20 -14.55
C ASP A 209 -0.25 -5.84 -13.05
N SER A 210 -0.09 -4.56 -12.70
CA SER A 210 -0.08 -4.08 -11.30
C SER A 210 -1.25 -4.60 -10.47
N PHE A 211 -0.96 -4.99 -9.22
CA PHE A 211 -1.97 -5.34 -8.23
C PHE A 211 -2.97 -4.21 -7.99
N PHE A 212 -2.53 -2.97 -8.15
CA PHE A 212 -3.32 -1.77 -7.90
C PHE A 212 -4.15 -1.32 -9.11
N ASN A 213 -4.21 -2.10 -10.20
CA ASN A 213 -5.02 -1.74 -11.34
C ASN A 213 -6.52 -1.69 -10.99
N TRP A 214 -7.21 -0.70 -11.56
CA TRP A 214 -8.66 -0.60 -11.51
C TRP A 214 -9.28 -1.37 -12.69
N ASP A 215 -8.94 -2.66 -12.82
CA ASP A 215 -9.49 -3.55 -13.86
C ASP A 215 -10.31 -4.72 -13.29
N HIS A 216 -10.59 -4.67 -11.98
CA HIS A 216 -11.45 -5.57 -11.22
C HIS A 216 -11.05 -7.06 -11.19
N LYS A 217 -9.88 -7.42 -11.72
CA LYS A 217 -9.43 -8.83 -11.77
C LYS A 217 -9.02 -9.38 -10.42
N LEU A 218 -8.52 -8.52 -9.53
CA LEU A 218 -7.96 -8.91 -8.24
C LEU A 218 -8.81 -8.42 -7.05
N ASP A 219 -10.05 -7.98 -7.30
CA ASP A 219 -10.98 -7.52 -6.26
C ASP A 219 -11.24 -8.59 -5.19
N HIS A 220 -11.26 -9.86 -5.61
CA HIS A 220 -11.35 -11.02 -4.73
C HIS A 220 -10.17 -11.16 -3.73
N ILE A 221 -9.08 -10.42 -3.93
CA ILE A 221 -7.94 -10.28 -3.02
C ILE A 221 -7.98 -8.91 -2.35
N MET A 222 -8.06 -7.85 -3.15
CA MET A 222 -7.95 -6.46 -2.68
C MET A 222 -9.01 -6.11 -1.63
N TYR A 223 -10.26 -6.51 -1.85
CA TYR A 223 -11.38 -6.23 -0.94
C TYR A 223 -11.43 -7.16 0.27
N ARG A 224 -10.48 -8.10 0.34
CA ARG A 224 -10.28 -9.06 1.44
C ARG A 224 -9.09 -8.71 2.31
N LEU A 225 -8.38 -7.62 2.03
CA LEU A 225 -7.27 -7.13 2.86
C LEU A 225 -7.78 -6.39 4.08
N SER A 226 -7.07 -6.47 5.20
CA SER A 226 -7.41 -5.69 6.41
C SER A 226 -7.08 -4.19 6.30
N TYR A 227 -6.36 -3.78 5.26
CA TYR A 227 -5.92 -2.39 5.07
C TYR A 227 -5.92 -2.02 3.57
N MET A 228 -7.03 -1.45 3.09
CA MET A 228 -7.23 -0.97 1.72
C MET A 228 -8.39 0.05 1.64
N PHE A 229 -8.49 0.85 0.58
CA PHE A 229 -9.52 1.90 0.42
C PHE A 229 -10.97 1.40 0.46
N ILE A 230 -11.18 0.13 0.15
CA ILE A 230 -12.49 -0.52 0.16
C ILE A 230 -12.26 -1.99 0.50
N THR A 231 -12.81 -2.45 1.63
CA THR A 231 -12.62 -3.84 2.09
C THR A 231 -13.62 -4.18 3.17
N GLN A 232 -14.17 -5.38 3.09
CA GLN A 232 -15.08 -5.92 4.08
C GLN A 232 -14.33 -6.54 5.26
N ALA A 233 -13.24 -7.25 4.95
CA ALA A 233 -12.46 -8.01 5.93
C ALA A 233 -11.94 -7.12 7.07
N ALA A 234 -11.61 -5.86 6.78
CA ALA A 234 -11.16 -4.89 7.77
C ALA A 234 -12.20 -4.65 8.88
N GLU A 235 -13.45 -4.37 8.51
CA GLU A 235 -14.52 -4.11 9.46
C GLU A 235 -14.89 -5.36 10.26
N ASP A 236 -14.98 -6.51 9.60
CA ASP A 236 -15.28 -7.78 10.26
C ASP A 236 -14.20 -8.12 11.29
N LEU A 237 -12.92 -8.01 10.89
CA LEU A 237 -11.78 -8.24 11.78
C LEU A 237 -11.82 -7.32 13.01
N TYR A 238 -12.08 -6.02 12.79
CA TYR A 238 -12.09 -5.03 13.86
C TYR A 238 -13.26 -5.24 14.83
N ARG A 239 -14.47 -5.52 14.31
CA ARG A 239 -15.65 -5.76 15.16
C ARG A 239 -15.51 -7.05 15.95
N ARG A 240 -14.95 -8.10 15.34
CA ARG A 240 -14.62 -9.35 16.04
C ARG A 240 -13.58 -9.10 17.15
N TRP A 241 -12.56 -8.30 16.88
CA TRP A 241 -11.58 -7.89 17.91
C TRP A 241 -12.21 -7.10 19.08
N LEU A 242 -13.29 -6.35 18.85
CA LEU A 242 -14.07 -5.70 19.91
C LEU A 242 -14.97 -6.68 20.71
N GLY A 243 -15.00 -7.97 20.34
CA GLY A 243 -15.85 -8.98 20.97
C GLY A 243 -17.31 -8.95 20.50
N TYR A 244 -17.59 -8.35 19.34
CA TYR A 244 -18.93 -8.37 18.78
C TYR A 244 -19.19 -9.68 18.04
N PRO A 245 -20.43 -10.21 18.08
CA PRO A 245 -20.77 -11.42 17.34
C PRO A 245 -20.62 -11.19 15.83
N PRO A 246 -20.32 -12.25 15.06
CA PRO A 246 -20.34 -12.17 13.60
C PRO A 246 -21.75 -11.80 13.13
N ASP A 247 -21.82 -10.95 12.11
CA ASP A 247 -23.09 -10.56 11.48
C ASP A 247 -23.41 -11.55 10.36
N MET A 248 -24.16 -12.61 10.71
CA MET A 248 -24.57 -13.67 9.79
C MET A 248 -25.48 -13.19 8.65
N SER A 249 -25.99 -11.95 8.72
CA SER A 249 -26.82 -11.33 7.68
C SER A 249 -25.99 -10.56 6.64
N GLN A 250 -24.68 -10.45 6.83
CA GLN A 250 -23.81 -9.98 5.76
C GLN A 250 -23.94 -10.96 4.58
N ARG A 251 -24.25 -10.44 3.39
CA ARG A 251 -24.45 -11.24 2.16
C ARG A 251 -23.27 -12.16 1.79
N THR A 252 -22.11 -11.99 2.44
CA THR A 252 -20.98 -12.92 2.35
C THR A 252 -21.14 -14.21 3.17
N ASP A 253 -22.17 -14.31 3.99
CA ASP A 253 -22.28 -15.39 4.98
C ASP A 253 -23.42 -16.36 4.59
N GLU A 254 -24.36 -15.91 3.75
CA GLU A 254 -25.53 -16.69 3.32
C GLU A 254 -25.29 -17.62 2.11
N LYS A 255 -24.16 -17.50 1.39
CA LYS A 255 -23.92 -18.25 0.13
C LYS A 255 -22.53 -18.86 0.03
N ILE A 256 -22.19 -19.77 0.93
CA ILE A 256 -20.95 -20.59 0.98
C ILE A 256 -20.39 -20.97 -0.41
N GLU A 257 -21.23 -21.41 -1.35
CA GLU A 257 -20.78 -21.79 -2.71
C GLU A 257 -20.24 -20.63 -3.57
N LYS A 258 -20.56 -19.37 -3.25
CA LYS A 258 -20.09 -18.15 -3.94
C LYS A 258 -18.75 -17.62 -3.40
N PHE A 259 -18.19 -18.19 -2.32
CA PHE A 259 -16.88 -17.79 -1.75
C PHE A 259 -15.73 -18.65 -2.24
N LYS A 260 -15.91 -19.28 -3.40
CA LYS A 260 -14.81 -19.87 -4.14
C LYS A 260 -14.38 -18.89 -5.21
N ASP A 261 -13.10 -18.55 -5.18
CA ASP A 261 -12.51 -17.91 -6.34
C ASP A 261 -12.57 -18.86 -7.56
N PRO A 262 -12.29 -18.40 -8.78
CA PRO A 262 -12.26 -19.27 -9.96
C PRO A 262 -11.31 -20.48 -9.85
N LYS A 263 -10.38 -20.47 -8.89
CA LYS A 263 -9.45 -21.57 -8.56
C LYS A 263 -9.92 -22.43 -7.38
N GLY A 264 -11.13 -22.24 -6.88
CA GLY A 264 -11.72 -23.02 -5.79
C GLY A 264 -11.28 -22.62 -4.38
N ARG A 265 -10.53 -21.52 -4.23
CA ARG A 265 -10.02 -21.02 -2.94
C ARG A 265 -11.14 -20.40 -2.15
N TYR A 266 -11.20 -20.80 -0.89
CA TYR A 266 -12.31 -20.44 -0.01
C TYR A 266 -11.98 -19.17 0.78
N PHE A 267 -12.87 -18.19 0.69
CA PHE A 267 -12.77 -16.89 1.38
C PHE A 267 -13.55 -16.84 2.69
N TYR A 268 -14.00 -17.97 3.22
CA TYR A 268 -14.91 -17.99 4.36
C TYR A 268 -14.54 -19.15 5.27
N ASP A 269 -13.95 -18.94 6.44
CA ASP A 269 -13.67 -20.04 7.37
C ASP A 269 -14.89 -20.45 8.20
N GLU A 270 -16.09 -20.32 7.63
CA GLU A 270 -17.40 -20.39 8.32
C GLU A 270 -17.70 -19.19 9.22
N GLY A 271 -16.75 -18.27 9.44
CA GLY A 271 -16.92 -17.09 10.28
C GLY A 271 -17.11 -17.42 11.77
N VAL A 272 -17.09 -18.70 12.13
CA VAL A 272 -17.26 -19.19 13.50
C VAL A 272 -15.94 -19.01 14.22
N LEU A 273 -15.83 -17.89 14.92
CA LEU A 273 -14.86 -17.71 15.99
C LEU A 273 -15.15 -18.72 17.10
N ASN A 274 -14.61 -19.92 16.95
CA ASN A 274 -14.63 -20.91 18.02
C ASN A 274 -13.58 -20.53 19.06
N GLU A 275 -13.85 -19.45 19.81
CA GLU A 275 -12.96 -18.93 20.84
C GLU A 275 -12.72 -19.97 21.95
N GLU A 276 -13.70 -20.85 22.21
CA GLU A 276 -13.51 -21.99 23.13
C GLU A 276 -12.39 -22.92 22.67
N ARG A 277 -12.25 -23.13 21.35
CA ARG A 277 -11.24 -24.01 20.76
C ARG A 277 -9.92 -23.31 20.45
N TYR A 278 -9.97 -22.06 19.97
CA TYR A 278 -8.81 -21.35 19.41
C TYR A 278 -8.35 -20.15 20.26
N GLY A 279 -9.10 -19.81 21.31
CA GLY A 279 -8.90 -18.59 22.09
C GLY A 279 -9.46 -17.33 21.41
N HIS A 280 -9.43 -16.21 22.14
CA HIS A 280 -9.78 -14.90 21.59
C HIS A 280 -8.80 -14.48 20.48
N LEU A 281 -9.29 -13.71 19.52
CA LEU A 281 -8.45 -13.10 18.49
C LEU A 281 -7.44 -12.13 19.11
N CYS A 282 -6.16 -12.49 18.99
CA CYS A 282 -5.05 -11.63 19.37
C CYS A 282 -4.37 -11.07 18.11
N PHE A 283 -4.48 -9.77 17.88
CA PHE A 283 -3.74 -9.08 16.80
C PHE A 283 -2.58 -8.27 17.36
N PRO A 284 -1.44 -8.22 16.66
CA PRO A 284 -0.42 -7.22 16.98
C PRO A 284 -0.97 -5.82 16.68
N PRO A 285 -0.28 -4.74 17.12
CA PRO A 285 -0.65 -3.41 16.71
C PRO A 285 -0.57 -3.24 15.19
N MET A 286 -1.70 -2.90 14.56
CA MET A 286 -1.84 -2.73 13.12
C MET A 286 -2.90 -1.68 12.79
N TRP A 287 -2.78 -1.03 11.64
CA TRP A 287 -3.86 -0.22 11.09
C TRP A 287 -4.83 -1.09 10.30
N ILE A 288 -6.11 -0.78 10.44
CA ILE A 288 -7.22 -1.47 9.79
C ILE A 288 -8.07 -0.40 9.08
N HIS A 289 -8.35 -0.64 7.80
CA HIS A 289 -9.14 0.25 6.95
C HIS A 289 -9.74 -0.59 5.83
N THR A 290 -11.03 -0.49 5.48
CA THR A 290 -12.00 0.57 5.83
C THR A 290 -13.04 0.09 6.85
N ILE A 291 -13.39 0.93 7.81
CA ILE A 291 -14.38 0.63 8.85
C ILE A 291 -15.45 1.73 8.85
N LYS A 292 -16.69 1.34 8.55
CA LYS A 292 -17.89 2.20 8.59
C LYS A 292 -18.65 2.03 9.90
N ASN A 293 -18.68 0.83 10.47
CA ASN A 293 -19.50 0.48 11.63
C ASN A 293 -18.67 0.15 12.87
N THR A 294 -18.71 1.01 13.90
CA THR A 294 -18.02 0.80 15.18
C THR A 294 -18.92 0.50 16.37
N ALA A 295 -20.24 0.73 16.24
CA ALA A 295 -21.22 0.40 17.26
C ALA A 295 -21.44 -1.13 17.37
N ARG A 296 -21.91 -1.59 18.53
CA ARG A 296 -22.19 -3.02 18.77
C ARG A 296 -23.19 -3.58 17.76
N GLU A 297 -24.24 -2.83 17.49
CA GLU A 297 -25.17 -3.10 16.39
C GLU A 297 -24.62 -2.47 15.11
N LYS A 298 -24.66 -3.22 14.00
CA LYS A 298 -24.14 -2.76 12.72
C LYS A 298 -25.16 -1.81 12.09
N GLY A 299 -24.70 -0.65 11.60
CA GLY A 299 -25.51 0.30 10.86
C GLY A 299 -25.69 -0.10 9.39
N PRO A 300 -26.46 0.68 8.61
CA PRO A 300 -26.72 0.40 7.20
C PRO A 300 -25.51 0.67 6.29
N ASP A 301 -24.55 1.48 6.74
CA ASP A 301 -23.35 1.84 5.97
C ASP A 301 -22.50 0.60 5.69
N ARG A 302 -21.94 0.52 4.47
CA ARG A 302 -21.11 -0.62 4.05
C ARG A 302 -19.74 -0.15 3.61
N PRO A 303 -18.66 -0.86 3.98
CA PRO A 303 -17.32 -0.51 3.52
C PRO A 303 -17.12 -0.86 2.04
N VAL A 304 -17.98 -1.69 1.44
CA VAL A 304 -18.01 -2.01 0.00
C VAL A 304 -19.45 -1.78 -0.50
N PRO A 305 -19.69 -0.98 -1.56
CA PRO A 305 -20.99 -0.91 -2.23
C PRO A 305 -21.32 -2.29 -2.81
N VAL A 306 -22.43 -2.88 -2.38
CA VAL A 306 -22.74 -4.30 -2.67
C VAL A 306 -23.56 -4.46 -3.94
N ASP A 307 -23.99 -3.39 -4.61
CA ASP A 307 -25.14 -3.50 -5.50
C ASP A 307 -24.83 -3.85 -6.98
N ASP A 308 -23.60 -3.71 -7.49
CA ASP A 308 -23.37 -3.87 -8.97
C ASP A 308 -22.27 -4.89 -9.40
N TRP A 309 -21.53 -5.53 -8.49
CA TRP A 309 -20.24 -6.13 -8.88
C TRP A 309 -20.26 -7.59 -9.38
N PHE A 310 -21.31 -8.34 -9.13
CA PHE A 310 -21.40 -9.74 -9.58
C PHE A 310 -22.37 -9.97 -10.73
N ASP A 311 -23.20 -8.99 -11.08
CA ASP A 311 -24.24 -9.12 -12.11
C ASP A 311 -24.12 -8.13 -13.28
N GLU A 312 -23.21 -7.13 -13.25
CA GLU A 312 -23.08 -6.16 -14.33
C GLU A 312 -21.76 -6.26 -15.11
N THR A 313 -21.88 -6.24 -16.44
CA THR A 313 -20.78 -6.19 -17.39
C THR A 313 -19.94 -4.91 -17.21
N PRO A 314 -18.65 -4.90 -17.62
CA PRO A 314 -17.67 -3.85 -17.25
C PRO A 314 -17.92 -2.41 -17.75
N ALA A 315 -19.11 -2.05 -18.22
CA ALA A 315 -19.36 -0.80 -18.92
C ALA A 315 -19.86 0.36 -18.04
N GLU A 316 -20.36 0.12 -16.83
CA GLU A 316 -21.17 1.14 -16.12
C GLU A 316 -20.78 1.41 -14.65
N VAL A 317 -19.50 1.26 -14.29
CA VAL A 317 -19.03 1.80 -12.99
C VAL A 317 -18.99 3.33 -13.09
N LYS A 318 -20.08 3.97 -12.65
CA LYS A 318 -20.17 5.43 -12.49
C LYS A 318 -19.03 5.94 -11.63
N ASN A 319 -18.37 6.98 -12.12
CA ASN A 319 -17.27 7.69 -11.48
C ASN A 319 -17.57 7.97 -10.00
N PHE A 320 -16.65 7.53 -9.13
CA PHE A 320 -16.43 8.15 -7.81
C PHE A 320 -15.79 9.53 -8.04
N GLU A 321 -16.57 10.47 -8.56
CA GLU A 321 -16.27 11.91 -8.61
C GLU A 321 -17.36 12.61 -7.81
N ASP A 322 -17.24 12.59 -6.49
CA ASP A 322 -17.82 13.57 -5.56
C ASP A 322 -16.99 13.62 -4.26
#